data_AF-A0A6I1EYN2-F1
#
_entry.id   AF-A0A6I1EYN2-F1
#
_cell.length_a   1.000
_cell.length_b   1.000
_cell.length_c   1.000
_cell.angle_alpha   90.00
_cell.angle_beta   90.00
_cell.angle_gamma   90.00
#
_symmetry.space_group_name_H-M   'P 1'
#
loop_
_entity.id
_entity.type
_entity.pdbx_description
1 polymer ?
#
loop_
_entity_poly.entity_id
_entity_poly.type
_entity_poly.pdbx_seq_one_letter_code
_entity_poly.pdbx_strand_id
1 'polypeptide(L)'
;MVIFILFTLLFFPFFIWLSLTYVGYNQVGVIVDSMRKTIYIGFLFSLSLFHFISNTIFSLSASYGLPITILIILCFSTYMLVVIVRDKKSPKDIGEMK
;
A
#
# COMPACT_ATOMS: atom_id res chain seq x y z
N MET A 1 -10.56 -3.31 -20.42
CA MET A 1 -10.06 -4.50 -19.71
C MET A 1 -8.55 -4.72 -19.91
N VAL A 2 -8.06 -4.82 -21.15
CA VAL A 2 -6.62 -5.07 -21.46
C VAL A 2 -5.66 -4.09 -20.78
N ILE A 3 -5.96 -2.78 -20.81
CA ILE A 3 -5.13 -1.75 -20.17
C ILE A 3 -4.97 -2.00 -18.67
N PHE A 4 -6.05 -2.36 -17.98
CA PHE A 4 -6.02 -2.62 -16.55
C PHE A 4 -5.26 -3.91 -16.20
N ILE A 5 -5.28 -4.92 -17.08
CA ILE A 5 -4.49 -6.15 -16.92
C ILE A 5 -3.00 -5.84 -17.05
N LEU A 6 -2.61 -5.06 -18.08
CA LEU A 6 -1.23 -4.61 -18.27
C LEU A 6 -0.76 -3.75 -17.09
N PHE A 7 -1.63 -2.84 -16.63
CA PHE A 7 -1.35 -2.01 -15.47
C PHE A 7 -1.09 -2.88 -14.24
N THR A 8 -1.95 -3.86 -13.96
CA THR A 8 -1.74 -4.81 -12.86
C THR A 8 -0.42 -5.55 -12.99
N LEU A 9 -0.08 -6.09 -14.17
CA LEU A 9 1.17 -6.84 -14.37
C LEU A 9 2.43 -6.00 -14.14
N LEU A 10 2.43 -4.74 -14.57
CA LEU A 10 3.58 -3.84 -14.41
C LEU A 10 3.64 -3.21 -13.02
N PHE A 11 2.48 -2.92 -12.44
CA PHE A 11 2.36 -2.24 -11.15
C PHE A 11 2.54 -3.19 -9.98
N PHE A 12 2.16 -4.46 -10.12
CA PHE A 12 2.20 -5.43 -9.03
C PHE A 12 3.62 -5.68 -8.48
N PRO A 13 4.68 -5.86 -9.31
CA PRO A 13 6.05 -5.94 -8.82
C PRO A 13 6.48 -4.69 -8.04
N PHE A 14 6.11 -3.51 -8.52
CA PHE A 14 6.38 -2.24 -7.83
C PHE A 14 5.66 -2.18 -6.48
N PHE A 15 4.40 -2.59 -6.43
CA PHE A 15 3.62 -2.65 -5.19
C PHE A 15 4.23 -3.61 -4.16
N ILE A 16 4.72 -4.78 -4.59
CA ILE A 16 5.41 -5.72 -3.70
C ILE A 16 6.67 -5.07 -3.13
N TRP A 17 7.51 -4.49 -3.97
CA TRP A 17 8.72 -3.81 -3.53
C TRP A 17 8.42 -2.67 -2.55
N LEU A 18 7.39 -1.87 -2.84
CA LEU A 18 6.96 -0.77 -2.00
C LEU A 18 6.43 -1.26 -0.65
N SER A 19 5.69 -2.35 -0.64
CA SER A 19 5.14 -2.99 0.58
C SER A 19 6.27 -3.55 1.46
N LEU A 20 7.22 -4.25 0.86
CA LEU A 20 8.41 -4.75 1.55
C LEU A 20 9.25 -3.60 2.12
N THR A 21 9.38 -2.51 1.38
CA THR A 21 10.08 -1.31 1.86
C THR A 21 9.31 -0.68 3.01
N TYR A 22 8.00 -0.50 2.89
CA TYR A 22 7.16 0.13 3.92
C TYR A 22 7.19 -0.67 5.24
N VAL A 23 7.07 -1.99 5.16
CA VAL A 23 7.04 -2.90 6.32
C VAL A 23 8.44 -3.19 6.86
N GLY A 24 9.45 -3.23 6.00
CA GLY A 24 10.82 -3.63 6.35
C GLY A 24 11.79 -2.48 6.59
N TYR A 25 11.35 -1.21 6.51
CA TYR A 25 12.22 -0.06 6.75
C TYR A 25 12.62 0.05 8.23
N ASN A 26 13.74 -0.57 8.59
CA ASN A 26 14.27 -0.69 9.94
C ASN A 26 14.97 0.56 10.49
N GLN A 27 14.67 1.76 10.00
CA GLN A 27 15.27 2.97 10.56
C GLN A 27 14.36 3.57 11.63
N VAL A 28 14.84 3.48 12.87
CA VAL A 28 14.40 4.22 14.07
C VAL A 28 13.17 3.64 14.79
N GLY A 29 13.39 2.55 15.55
CA GLY A 29 12.56 2.21 16.72
C GLY A 29 11.58 1.05 16.53
N VAL A 30 11.62 0.10 17.48
CA VAL A 30 10.77 -1.10 17.56
C VAL A 30 9.26 -0.79 17.53
N ILE A 31 8.87 0.42 17.97
CA ILE A 31 7.46 0.87 18.06
C ILE A 31 6.92 1.32 16.68
N VAL A 32 7.75 1.92 15.84
CA VAL A 32 7.32 2.40 14.51
C VAL A 32 7.13 1.23 13.53
N ASP A 33 7.94 0.18 13.68
CA ASP A 33 7.86 -1.06 12.89
C ASP A 33 6.55 -1.83 13.15
N SER A 34 6.14 -1.97 14.41
CA SER A 34 4.89 -2.66 14.76
C SER A 34 3.65 -1.95 14.21
N MET A 35 3.61 -0.61 14.25
CA MET A 35 2.49 0.17 13.74
C MET A 35 2.32 0.02 12.22
N ARG A 36 3.41 0.05 11.44
CA ARG A 36 3.36 -0.10 9.96
C ARG A 36 2.86 -1.48 9.56
N LYS A 37 3.33 -2.52 10.26
CA LYS A 37 2.84 -3.89 10.09
C LYS A 37 1.35 -3.99 10.37
N THR A 38 0.88 -3.40 11.46
CA THR A 38 -0.56 -3.37 11.79
C THR A 38 -1.37 -2.63 10.71
N ILE A 39 -0.91 -1.47 10.22
CA ILE A 39 -1.58 -0.74 9.14
C ILE A 39 -1.63 -1.56 7.85
N TYR A 40 -0.53 -2.21 7.49
CA TYR A 40 -0.45 -3.05 6.29
C TYR A 40 -1.38 -4.27 6.39
N ILE A 41 -1.39 -4.97 7.52
CA ILE A 41 -2.31 -6.09 7.76
C ILE A 41 -3.77 -5.61 7.74
N GLY A 42 -4.07 -4.47 8.37
CA GLY A 42 -5.38 -3.85 8.34
C GLY A 42 -5.84 -3.55 6.91
N PHE A 43 -4.95 -2.99 6.08
CA PHE A 43 -5.22 -2.76 4.66
C PHE A 43 -5.55 -4.05 3.91
N LEU A 44 -4.76 -5.12 4.08
CA LEU A 44 -5.02 -6.42 3.44
C LEU A 44 -6.38 -6.98 3.88
N PHE A 45 -6.71 -6.87 5.16
CA PHE A 45 -8.00 -7.30 5.69
C PHE A 45 -9.15 -6.49 5.08
N SER A 46 -9.03 -5.16 5.02
CA SER A 46 -10.03 -4.29 4.38
C SER A 46 -10.19 -4.59 2.89
N LEU A 47 -9.11 -4.89 2.18
CA LEU A 47 -9.15 -5.26 0.76
C LEU A 47 -9.88 -6.59 0.55
N SER A 48 -9.58 -7.59 1.39
CA SER A 48 -10.26 -8.89 1.37
C SER A 48 -11.76 -8.73 1.68
N LEU A 49 -12.09 -7.94 2.72
CA LEU A 49 -13.47 -7.65 3.09
C LEU A 49 -14.22 -6.91 1.98
N PHE A 50 -13.59 -5.93 1.34
CA PHE A 50 -14.15 -5.22 0.19
C PHE A 50 -14.49 -6.19 -0.94
N HIS A 51 -13.59 -7.11 -1.28
CA HIS A 51 -13.84 -8.13 -2.30
C HIS A 51 -14.99 -9.07 -1.90
N PHE A 52 -14.99 -9.54 -0.65
CA PHE A 52 -16.05 -10.42 -0.15
C PHE A 52 -17.43 -9.75 -0.19
N ILE A 53 -17.53 -8.52 0.28
CA ILE A 53 -18.77 -7.72 0.28
C ILE A 53 -19.22 -7.39 -1.14
N SER A 54 -18.29 -6.91 -1.99
CA SER A 54 -18.61 -6.51 -3.36
C SER A 54 -19.15 -7.68 -4.19
N ASN A 55 -18.59 -8.87 -4.00
CA ASN A 55 -19.01 -10.06 -4.74
C ASN A 55 -20.26 -10.72 -4.15
N THR A 56 -20.36 -10.80 -2.81
CA THR A 56 -21.45 -11.53 -2.14
C THR A 56 -22.72 -10.69 -1.99
N ILE A 57 -22.58 -9.40 -1.64
CA ILE A 57 -23.72 -8.54 -1.29
C ILE A 57 -24.15 -7.70 -2.49
N PHE A 58 -23.19 -7.10 -3.19
CA PHE A 58 -23.50 -6.12 -4.24
C PHE A 58 -23.54 -6.71 -5.66
N SER A 59 -23.14 -7.98 -5.86
CA SER A 59 -23.00 -8.62 -7.19
C SER A 59 -22.37 -7.67 -8.21
N LEU A 60 -21.33 -6.94 -7.78
CA LEU A 60 -20.68 -5.93 -8.58
C LEU A 60 -20.09 -6.59 -9.83
N SER A 61 -20.51 -6.13 -11.02
CA SER A 61 -19.99 -6.70 -12.26
C SER A 61 -18.46 -6.57 -12.30
N ALA A 62 -17.78 -7.59 -12.81
CA ALA A 62 -16.32 -7.62 -12.90
C ALA A 62 -15.73 -6.40 -13.64
N SER A 63 -16.52 -5.79 -14.53
CA SER A 63 -16.18 -4.55 -15.25
C SER A 63 -15.93 -3.34 -14.34
N TYR A 64 -16.53 -3.28 -13.15
CA TYR A 64 -16.37 -2.19 -12.18
C TYR A 64 -15.51 -2.59 -10.99
N GLY A 65 -15.54 -3.86 -10.56
CA GLY A 65 -14.75 -4.33 -9.42
C GLY A 65 -13.24 -4.15 -9.63
N LEU A 66 -12.73 -4.50 -10.82
CA LEU A 66 -11.29 -4.46 -11.11
C LEU A 66 -10.71 -3.03 -11.11
N PRO A 67 -11.33 -2.02 -11.77
CA PRO A 67 -10.91 -0.63 -11.63
C PRO A 67 -10.92 -0.10 -10.19
N ILE A 68 -11.93 -0.46 -9.39
CA ILE A 68 -12.04 0.00 -7.99
C ILE A 68 -10.91 -0.61 -7.15
N THR A 69 -10.65 -1.91 -7.29
CA THR A 69 -9.52 -2.58 -6.61
C THR A 69 -8.19 -1.93 -6.97
N ILE A 70 -7.95 -1.65 -8.25
CA ILE A 70 -6.72 -0.97 -8.70
C ILE A 70 -6.60 0.41 -8.05
N LEU A 71 -7.69 1.18 -7.98
CA LEU A 71 -7.69 2.50 -7.36
C LEU A 71 -7.37 2.43 -5.86
N ILE A 72 -7.96 1.48 -5.13
CA ILE A 72 -7.68 1.25 -3.70
C ILE A 72 -6.19 0.93 -3.49
N ILE A 73 -5.63 0.03 -4.30
CA ILE A 73 -4.21 -0.34 -4.21
C ILE A 73 -3.31 0.87 -4.55
N LEU A 74 -3.66 1.66 -5.57
CA LEU A 74 -2.90 2.84 -5.97
C LEU A 74 -2.89 3.92 -4.88
N CYS A 75 -4.05 4.17 -4.25
CA CYS A 75 -4.17 5.11 -3.13
C CYS A 75 -3.28 4.68 -1.96
N PHE A 76 -3.34 3.39 -1.58
CA PHE A 76 -2.52 2.88 -0.49
C PHE A 76 -1.02 2.87 -0.83
N SER A 77 -0.68 2.60 -2.09
CA SER A 77 0.70 2.72 -2.58
C SER A 77 1.23 4.15 -2.44
N THR A 78 0.41 5.14 -2.81
CA THR A 78 0.78 6.55 -2.68
C THR A 78 1.02 6.92 -1.22
N TYR A 79 0.17 6.44 -0.31
CA TYR A 79 0.36 6.60 1.14
C TYR A 79 1.72 5.99 1.61
N MET A 80 2.00 4.73 1.24
CA MET A 80 3.26 4.08 1.62
C MET A 80 4.48 4.84 1.10
N LEU A 81 4.43 5.32 -0.15
CA LEU A 81 5.49 6.10 -0.75
C LEU A 81 5.73 7.41 0.00
N VAL A 82 4.67 8.15 0.34
CA VAL A 82 4.78 9.41 1.10
C VAL A 82 5.43 9.16 2.46
N VAL A 83 5.03 8.10 3.16
CA VAL A 83 5.63 7.74 4.46
C VAL A 83 7.13 7.46 4.29
N ILE A 84 7.50 6.58 3.36
CA ILE A 84 8.90 6.22 3.10
C ILE A 84 9.74 7.46 2.74
N VAL A 85 9.22 8.37 1.91
CA VAL A 85 9.94 9.60 1.51
C VAL A 85 10.10 10.55 2.70
N ARG A 86 9.07 10.70 3.55
CA ARG A 86 9.15 11.53 4.75
C ARG A 86 10.18 10.99 5.74
N ASP A 87 10.19 9.68 5.94
CA ASP A 87 11.17 9.01 6.82
C ASP A 87 12.60 9.10 6.31
N LYS A 88 12.81 9.28 4.99
CA LYS A 88 14.14 9.49 4.40
C LYS A 88 14.65 10.93 4.51
N LYS A 89 13.75 11.91 4.69
CA LYS A 89 14.11 13.32 4.91
C LYS A 89 14.45 13.59 6.38
N SER A 90 13.66 13.04 7.30
CA SER A 90 13.85 13.20 8.75
C SER A 90 15.21 12.79 9.36
N PRO A 91 16.01 11.83 8.83
CA PRO A 91 17.27 11.41 9.44
C PRO A 91 18.42 12.38 9.20
N LYS A 92 18.30 13.31 8.25
CA LYS A 92 19.37 14.27 7.92
C LYS A 92 19.29 15.59 8.68
N ASP A 93 18.12 15.97 9.20
CA ASP A 93 17.95 17.27 9.89
C ASP A 93 18.41 17.26 11.36
N ILE A 94 18.95 16.15 11.88
CA ILE A 94 19.50 16.05 13.25
C ILE A 94 21.05 16.06 13.24
N GLY A 95 21.69 15.96 12.06
CA GLY A 95 23.14 15.92 11.91
C GLY A 95 23.84 17.27 11.72
N GLU A 96 23.10 18.36 11.47
CA GLU A 96 23.67 19.69 11.18
C GLU A 96 23.50 20.72 12.33
N MET A 97 23.17 20.26 13.54
CA MET A 97 23.28 21.06 14.77
C MET A 97 24.35 20.49 15.71
N LYS A 98 25.59 20.35 15.22
CA LYS A 98 26.78 20.22 16.06
C LYS A 98 27.85 21.20 15.63
#